data_AF-A0A4Q5T1D6-F1
#
_entry.id   AF-A0A4Q5T1D6-F1
#
_cell.length_a   1.000
_cell.length_b   1.000
_cell.length_c   1.000
_cell.angle_alpha   90.00
_cell.angle_beta   90.00
_cell.angle_gamma   90.00
#
_symmetry.space_group_name_H-M   'P 1'
#
loop_
_entity.id
_entity.type
_entity.pdbx_description
1 polymer ?
#
loop_
_entity_poly.entity_id
_entity_poly.type
_entity_poly.pdbx_seq_one_letter_code
_entity_poly.pdbx_strand_id
1 'polypeptide(L)'
;MRELVERTIEDGQVVRHAPVRRAGRRVTVNDAESPLAWLRARGMVDARQFEAGERLRDDYEMAALGPRVTMRWDAAPAARRGGGPGVGLDPTEAQIAAKRRFDAAITAAGRGLADILWRVICAGESVPVAEKALAWPARAGRLVLTLALDRLADHYRLP
;
A
#
# COMPACT_ATOMS: atom_id res chain seq x y z
N MET A 1 -4.42 -10.47 -19.69
CA MET A 1 -5.75 -10.92 -19.24
C MET A 1 -6.09 -10.09 -18.01
N ARG A 2 -7.15 -9.28 -18.03
CA ARG A 2 -7.52 -8.38 -16.91
C ARG A 2 -8.32 -9.21 -15.90
N GLU A 3 -7.87 -9.26 -14.66
CA GLU A 3 -8.58 -9.92 -13.56
C GLU A 3 -9.31 -8.82 -12.79
N LEU A 4 -10.63 -8.74 -13.01
CA LEU A 4 -11.48 -7.62 -12.63
C LEU A 4 -12.31 -8.01 -11.41
N VAL A 5 -12.14 -7.30 -10.28
CA VAL A 5 -12.88 -7.54 -9.03
C VAL A 5 -13.72 -6.30 -8.68
N GLU A 6 -14.98 -6.50 -8.29
CA GLU A 6 -15.82 -5.41 -7.80
C GLU A 6 -15.44 -5.00 -6.37
N ARG A 7 -15.18 -3.71 -6.15
CA ARG A 7 -14.97 -3.09 -4.83
C ARG A 7 -15.89 -1.88 -4.66
N THR A 8 -16.16 -1.47 -3.42
CA THR A 8 -17.04 -0.34 -3.12
C THR A 8 -16.21 0.93 -2.89
N ILE A 9 -16.67 2.08 -3.37
CA ILE A 9 -16.12 3.40 -3.09
C ILE A 9 -17.05 4.15 -2.13
N GLU A 10 -16.48 4.69 -1.06
CA GLU A 10 -17.10 5.68 -0.16
C GLU A 10 -16.19 6.91 -0.10
N ASP A 11 -16.74 8.12 -0.20
CA ASP A 11 -16.02 9.41 -0.15
C ASP A 11 -14.78 9.53 -1.08
N GLY A 12 -14.83 8.87 -2.24
CA GLY A 12 -13.74 8.89 -3.23
C GLY A 12 -12.59 7.93 -2.92
N GLN A 13 -12.66 7.19 -1.81
CA GLN A 13 -11.70 6.14 -1.45
C GLN A 13 -12.30 4.76 -1.69
N VAL A 14 -11.48 3.82 -2.17
CA VAL A 14 -11.90 2.41 -2.33
C VAL A 14 -11.94 1.77 -0.94
N VAL A 15 -13.14 1.47 -0.44
CA VAL A 15 -13.35 0.86 0.87
C VAL A 15 -13.40 -0.65 0.73
N ARG A 16 -12.49 -1.33 1.44
CA ARG A 16 -12.23 -2.77 1.31
C ARG A 16 -13.16 -3.63 2.17
N HIS A 17 -13.65 -3.07 3.28
CA HIS A 17 -14.63 -3.68 4.20
C HIS A 17 -15.71 -2.64 4.53
N ALA A 18 -16.62 -2.41 3.58
CA ALA A 18 -17.84 -1.66 3.87
C ALA A 18 -18.91 -2.67 4.36
N PRO A 19 -19.62 -2.43 5.48
CA PRO A 19 -20.85 -3.16 5.74
C PRO A 19 -21.77 -2.99 4.53
N VAL A 20 -22.55 -4.02 4.17
CA VAL A 20 -23.46 -4.00 3.00
C VAL A 20 -24.52 -2.91 3.19
N ARG A 21 -24.16 -1.66 2.89
CA ARG A 21 -25.04 -0.53 2.76
C ARG A 21 -25.32 -0.35 1.28
N ARG A 22 -26.59 -0.26 0.94
CA ARG A 22 -27.12 -0.21 -0.44
C ARG A 22 -26.67 0.99 -1.29
N ALA A 23 -25.80 1.87 -0.79
CA ALA A 23 -25.50 3.19 -1.36
C ALA A 23 -24.02 3.46 -1.69
N GLY A 24 -23.12 2.47 -1.61
CA GLY A 24 -21.73 2.63 -2.06
C GLY A 24 -21.57 2.42 -3.56
N ARG A 25 -20.78 3.26 -4.24
CA ARG A 25 -20.55 3.13 -5.68
C ARG A 25 -19.60 1.95 -5.94
N ARG A 26 -20.07 0.91 -6.64
CA ARG A 26 -19.21 -0.23 -7.02
C ARG A 26 -18.30 0.14 -8.18
N VAL A 27 -17.03 -0.22 -8.09
CA VAL A 27 -16.03 -0.07 -9.14
C VAL A 27 -15.32 -1.39 -9.37
N THR A 28 -14.89 -1.58 -10.61
CA THR A 28 -14.08 -2.73 -10.98
C THR A 28 -12.62 -2.33 -10.87
N VAL A 29 -11.88 -3.00 -9.99
CA VAL A 29 -10.42 -2.87 -9.90
C VAL A 29 -9.75 -4.04 -10.57
N ASN A 30 -8.62 -3.78 -11.21
CA ASN A 30 -7.81 -4.81 -11.82
C ASN A 30 -6.80 -5.31 -10.79
N ASP A 31 -6.94 -6.54 -10.31
CA ASP A 31 -6.03 -7.09 -9.30
C ASP A 31 -4.58 -7.22 -9.83
N ALA A 32 -4.38 -7.21 -11.15
CA ALA A 32 -3.04 -7.14 -11.74
C ALA A 32 -2.35 -5.77 -11.53
N GLU A 33 -3.05 -4.75 -11.03
CA GLU A 33 -2.47 -3.44 -10.67
C GLU A 33 -1.68 -3.48 -9.36
N SER A 34 -1.83 -4.53 -8.54
CA SER A 34 -1.00 -4.78 -7.36
C SER A 34 -0.39 -6.18 -7.45
N PRO A 35 0.96 -6.31 -7.51
CA PRO A 35 1.62 -7.61 -7.43
C PRO A 35 1.16 -8.42 -6.20
N LEU A 36 0.89 -7.74 -5.09
CA LEU A 36 0.41 -8.35 -3.85
C LEU A 36 -1.00 -8.94 -3.99
N ALA A 37 -1.91 -8.25 -4.70
CA ALA A 37 -3.27 -8.74 -4.95
C ALA A 37 -3.24 -9.98 -5.86
N TRP A 38 -2.40 -9.97 -6.89
CA TRP A 38 -2.18 -11.15 -7.75
C TRP A 38 -1.65 -12.36 -6.96
N LEU A 39 -0.71 -12.14 -6.03
CA LEU A 39 -0.19 -13.20 -5.15
C LEU A 39 -1.29 -13.72 -4.22
N ARG A 40 -2.14 -12.84 -3.67
CA ARG A 40 -3.24 -13.20 -2.77
C ARG A 40 -4.33 -14.01 -3.48
N ALA A 41 -4.66 -13.65 -4.72
CA ALA A 41 -5.63 -14.39 -5.55
C ALA A 41 -5.18 -15.83 -5.82
N ARG A 42 -3.85 -16.07 -5.88
CA ARG A 42 -3.25 -17.40 -6.06
C ARG A 42 -2.94 -18.15 -4.77
N GLY A 43 -3.33 -17.60 -3.61
CA GLY A 43 -3.02 -18.20 -2.31
C GLY A 43 -1.51 -18.27 -2.01
N MET A 44 -0.71 -17.40 -2.62
CA MET A 44 0.74 -17.35 -2.43
C MET A 44 1.16 -16.49 -1.23
N VAL A 45 0.25 -15.63 -0.76
CA VAL A 45 0.31 -14.87 0.49
C VAL A 45 -1.02 -15.03 1.20
N ASP A 46 -0.99 -15.10 2.53
CA ASP A 46 -2.21 -15.18 3.33
C ASP A 46 -2.87 -13.81 3.53
N ALA A 47 -4.00 -13.77 4.25
CA ALA A 47 -4.71 -12.53 4.52
C ALA A 47 -3.94 -11.56 5.43
N ARG A 48 -3.17 -12.10 6.38
CA ARG A 48 -2.39 -11.32 7.36
C ARG A 48 -1.22 -10.62 6.68
N GLN A 49 -0.48 -11.35 5.87
CA GLN A 49 0.60 -10.86 5.03
C GLN A 49 0.10 -9.85 3.99
N PHE A 50 -1.05 -10.13 3.37
CA PHE A 50 -1.68 -9.20 2.44
C PHE A 50 -2.04 -7.87 3.11
N GLU A 51 -2.72 -7.91 4.26
CA GLU A 51 -3.07 -6.71 5.04
C GLU A 51 -1.80 -5.92 5.46
N ALA A 52 -0.74 -6.61 5.87
CA ALA A 52 0.52 -5.97 6.21
C ALA A 52 1.12 -5.20 5.03
N GLY A 53 1.16 -5.83 3.85
CA GLY A 53 1.69 -5.22 2.64
C GLY A 53 0.85 -4.03 2.17
N GLU A 54 -0.48 -4.12 2.25
CA GLU A 54 -1.37 -3.02 1.87
C GLU A 54 -1.26 -1.84 2.85
N ARG A 55 -1.10 -2.07 4.16
CA ARG A 55 -0.83 -0.98 5.12
C ARG A 55 0.47 -0.23 4.82
N LEU A 56 1.53 -0.96 4.46
CA LEU A 56 2.78 -0.35 4.05
C LEU A 56 2.62 0.47 2.76
N ARG A 57 1.81 -0.03 1.81
CA ARG A 57 1.48 0.70 0.59
C ARG A 57 0.72 1.98 0.88
N ASP A 58 -0.29 1.93 1.74
CA ASP A 58 -1.08 3.10 2.14
C ASP A 58 -0.17 4.16 2.79
N ASP A 59 0.79 3.74 3.61
CA ASP A 59 1.76 4.65 4.23
C ASP A 59 2.73 5.26 3.23
N TYR A 60 3.18 4.50 2.24
CA TYR A 60 4.02 4.99 1.14
C TYR A 60 3.30 6.01 0.27
N GLU A 61 2.04 5.73 -0.10
CA GLU A 61 1.20 6.61 -0.91
C GLU A 61 0.83 7.89 -0.14
N MET A 62 0.43 7.76 1.13
CA MET A 62 0.09 8.89 2.01
C MET A 62 1.29 9.78 2.30
N ALA A 63 2.49 9.21 2.42
CA ALA A 63 3.72 9.97 2.60
C ALA A 63 4.18 10.69 1.33
N ALA A 64 3.50 10.50 0.19
CA ALA A 64 3.84 11.04 -1.12
C ALA A 64 5.31 10.77 -1.51
N LEU A 65 5.83 9.60 -1.13
CA LEU A 65 7.24 9.22 -1.35
C LEU A 65 7.54 8.82 -2.80
N GLY A 66 6.51 8.64 -3.64
CA GLY A 66 6.64 8.33 -5.05
C GLY A 66 6.93 9.55 -5.93
N PRO A 67 7.44 9.35 -7.16
CA PRO A 67 7.66 10.43 -8.11
C PRO A 67 6.34 11.12 -8.48
N ARG A 68 6.34 12.45 -8.49
CA ARG A 68 5.18 13.26 -8.91
C ARG A 68 5.18 13.41 -10.43
N VAL A 69 4.49 12.50 -11.13
CA VAL A 69 4.52 12.43 -12.60
C VAL A 69 3.40 13.26 -13.26
N THR A 70 2.41 13.72 -12.50
CA THR A 70 1.26 14.49 -13.02
C THR A 70 1.20 15.91 -12.47
N MET A 71 0.64 16.83 -13.28
CA MET A 71 0.26 18.15 -12.80
C MET A 71 -0.77 18.04 -11.66
N ARG A 72 -0.57 18.85 -10.62
CA ARG A 72 -1.50 18.96 -9.49
C ARG A 72 -2.60 19.94 -9.86
N TRP A 73 -3.82 19.43 -10.05
CA TRP A 73 -4.99 20.22 -10.45
C TRP A 73 -5.81 20.76 -9.26
N ASP A 74 -5.36 20.57 -8.02
CA ASP A 74 -6.01 21.14 -6.84
C ASP A 74 -6.01 22.67 -6.96
N ALA A 75 -7.20 23.22 -7.16
CA ALA A 75 -7.43 24.64 -7.40
C ALA A 75 -6.98 25.46 -6.18
N ALA A 76 -5.85 26.15 -6.33
CA ALA A 76 -5.31 27.19 -5.44
C ALA A 76 -5.04 26.76 -3.98
N PRO A 77 -4.07 27.38 -3.29
CA PRO A 77 -4.00 27.25 -1.84
C PRO A 77 -5.33 27.79 -1.28
N ALA A 78 -6.11 26.96 -0.60
CA ALA A 78 -7.26 27.43 0.14
C ALA A 78 -6.77 28.47 1.14
N ALA A 79 -6.97 29.75 0.82
CA ALA A 79 -6.71 30.84 1.73
C ALA A 79 -7.41 30.50 3.05
N ARG A 80 -6.61 30.47 4.12
CA ARG A 80 -6.96 30.21 5.51
C ARG A 80 -8.26 30.95 5.86
N ARG A 81 -9.40 30.29 5.74
CA ARG A 81 -10.69 30.77 6.26
C ARG A 81 -11.00 29.93 7.47
N GLY A 82 -10.89 30.56 8.63
CA GLY A 82 -10.98 29.94 9.93
C GLY A 82 -12.36 29.40 10.27
N GLY A 83 -12.40 28.70 11.40
CA GLY A 83 -13.62 28.44 12.18
C GLY A 83 -14.09 26.99 12.15
N GLY A 84 -13.52 26.15 13.01
CA GLY A 84 -14.11 24.86 13.41
C GLY A 84 -13.09 23.93 14.07
N PRO A 85 -13.33 23.37 15.27
CA PRO A 85 -12.46 22.38 15.88
C PRO A 85 -12.67 21.03 15.18
N GLY A 86 -12.02 20.86 14.02
CA GLY A 86 -11.95 19.60 13.30
C GLY A 86 -10.70 18.82 13.73
N VAL A 87 -10.91 17.69 14.38
CA VAL A 87 -9.88 16.76 14.88
C VAL A 87 -9.21 16.03 13.69
N GLY A 88 -8.36 16.74 12.96
CA GLY A 88 -7.61 16.20 11.83
C GLY A 88 -6.24 16.88 11.71
N LEU A 89 -5.20 16.09 11.45
CA LEU A 89 -3.85 16.60 11.19
C LEU A 89 -3.87 17.54 9.97
N ASP A 90 -3.05 18.59 10.00
CA ASP A 90 -2.76 19.37 8.79
C ASP A 90 -2.26 18.39 7.70
N PRO A 91 -2.64 18.54 6.41
CA PRO A 91 -2.17 17.65 5.34
C PRO A 91 -0.65 17.41 5.34
N THR A 92 0.14 18.39 5.78
CA THR A 92 1.59 18.25 5.94
C THR A 92 1.97 17.37 7.13
N GLU A 93 1.27 17.51 8.26
CA GLU A 93 1.47 16.69 9.46
C GLU A 93 1.08 15.23 9.22
N ALA A 94 0.00 14.99 8.48
CA ALA A 94 -0.44 13.65 8.07
C ALA A 94 0.62 12.96 7.20
N GLN A 95 1.22 13.67 6.23
CA GLN A 95 2.32 13.16 5.39
C GLN A 95 3.56 12.83 6.22
N ILE A 96 3.95 13.72 7.15
CA ILE A 96 5.10 13.47 8.05
C ILE A 96 4.84 12.25 8.94
N ALA A 97 3.64 12.12 9.48
CA ALA A 97 3.26 10.96 10.29
C ALA A 97 3.27 9.66 9.48
N ALA A 98 2.75 9.67 8.24
CA ALA A 98 2.80 8.53 7.34
C ALA A 98 4.25 8.15 7.00
N LYS A 99 5.10 9.12 6.68
CA LYS A 99 6.53 8.89 6.42
C LYS A 99 7.22 8.22 7.61
N ARG A 100 6.96 8.71 8.83
CA ARG A 100 7.53 8.11 10.05
C ARG A 100 7.08 6.66 10.25
N ARG A 101 5.79 6.35 9.98
CA ARG A 101 5.26 4.98 10.08
C ARG A 101 5.88 4.07 9.02
N PHE A 102 6.00 4.55 7.77
CA PHE A 102 6.69 3.85 6.70
C PHE A 102 8.16 3.54 7.06
N ASP A 103 8.92 4.56 7.49
CA ASP A 103 10.33 4.40 7.84
C ASP A 103 10.51 3.39 9.01
N ALA A 104 9.62 3.44 10.01
CA ALA A 104 9.62 2.50 11.12
C ALA A 104 9.32 1.07 10.68
N ALA A 105 8.36 0.88 9.76
CA ALA A 105 8.01 -0.41 9.21
C ALA A 105 9.13 -1.03 8.37
N ILE A 106 9.77 -0.24 7.50
CA ILE A 106 10.94 -0.67 6.71
C ILE A 106 12.12 -1.02 7.62
N THR A 107 12.35 -0.23 8.68
CA THR A 107 13.40 -0.52 9.67
C THR A 107 13.11 -1.81 10.42
N ALA A 108 11.86 -2.07 10.81
CA ALA A 108 11.45 -3.28 11.51
C ALA A 108 11.57 -4.55 10.66
N ALA A 109 11.35 -4.45 9.34
CA ALA A 109 11.58 -5.55 8.41
C ALA A 109 13.07 -5.95 8.34
N GLY A 110 13.98 -4.97 8.43
CA GLY A 110 15.42 -5.19 8.46
C GLY A 110 16.09 -5.29 7.09
N ARG A 111 17.42 -5.22 7.08
CA ARG A 111 18.26 -5.21 5.87
C ARG A 111 18.06 -6.49 5.04
N GLY A 112 17.91 -6.34 3.72
CA GLY A 112 17.68 -7.46 2.79
C GLY A 112 16.21 -7.84 2.63
N LEU A 113 15.37 -7.65 3.65
CA LEU A 113 13.91 -7.83 3.56
C LEU A 113 13.22 -6.53 3.11
N ALA A 114 13.73 -5.39 3.56
CA ALA A 114 13.29 -4.07 3.10
C ALA A 114 13.34 -3.92 1.57
N ASP A 115 14.38 -4.46 0.92
CA ASP A 115 14.62 -4.29 -0.51
C ASP A 115 13.53 -4.98 -1.35
N ILE A 116 13.12 -6.19 -0.97
CA ILE A 116 12.04 -6.91 -1.67
C ILE A 116 10.67 -6.29 -1.40
N LEU A 117 10.41 -5.79 -0.17
CA LEU A 117 9.18 -5.06 0.13
C LEU A 117 9.08 -3.79 -0.72
N TRP A 118 10.16 -3.02 -0.83
CA TRP A 118 10.18 -1.81 -1.64
C TRP A 118 9.88 -2.13 -3.11
N ARG A 119 10.56 -3.13 -3.70
CA ARG A 119 10.40 -3.47 -5.13
C ARG A 119 8.97 -3.93 -5.44
N VAL A 120 8.41 -4.81 -4.61
CA VAL A 120 7.11 -5.43 -4.90
C VAL A 120 5.95 -4.50 -4.53
N ILE A 121 6.02 -3.83 -3.36
CA ILE A 121 4.89 -3.06 -2.82
C ILE A 121 4.94 -1.60 -3.30
N CYS A 122 6.12 -0.97 -3.24
CA CYS A 122 6.24 0.46 -3.56
C CYS A 122 6.46 0.70 -5.06
N ALA A 123 7.31 -0.11 -5.70
CA ALA A 123 7.57 -0.01 -7.14
C ALA A 123 6.60 -0.82 -8.01
N GLY A 124 5.76 -1.67 -7.40
CA GLY A 124 4.77 -2.46 -8.13
C GLY A 124 5.40 -3.51 -9.06
N GLU A 125 6.63 -3.94 -8.78
CA GLU A 125 7.31 -4.96 -9.58
C GLU A 125 6.77 -6.36 -9.26
N SER A 126 6.67 -7.22 -10.27
CA SER A 126 6.39 -8.64 -10.02
C SER A 126 7.59 -9.32 -9.34
N VAL A 127 7.34 -10.38 -8.57
CA VAL A 127 8.41 -11.11 -7.84
C VAL A 127 9.59 -11.53 -8.74
N PRO A 128 9.39 -12.07 -9.96
CA PRO A 128 10.51 -12.41 -10.85
C PRO A 128 11.33 -11.20 -11.31
N VAL A 129 10.68 -10.04 -11.49
CA VAL A 129 11.36 -8.78 -11.84
C VAL A 129 12.20 -8.31 -10.66
N ALA A 130 11.65 -8.36 -9.45
CA ALA A 130 12.36 -8.01 -8.24
C ALA A 130 13.55 -8.94 -7.97
N GLU A 131 13.41 -10.26 -8.19
CA GLU A 131 14.51 -11.23 -8.10
C GLU A 131 15.68 -10.82 -9.01
N LYS A 132 15.39 -10.49 -10.27
CA LYS A 132 16.40 -10.05 -11.23
C LYS A 132 17.05 -8.74 -10.81
N ALA A 133 16.27 -7.78 -10.31
CA ALA A 133 16.77 -6.48 -9.84
C ALA A 133 17.68 -6.61 -8.61
N LEU A 134 17.41 -7.59 -7.73
CA LEU A 134 18.19 -7.87 -6.53
C LEU A 134 19.34 -8.88 -6.76
N ALA A 135 19.54 -9.33 -8.00
CA ALA A 135 20.49 -10.37 -8.37
C ALA A 135 20.31 -11.68 -7.58
N TRP A 136 19.07 -12.04 -7.27
CA TRP A 136 18.71 -13.27 -6.58
C TRP A 136 18.48 -14.43 -7.55
N PRO A 137 18.71 -15.69 -7.11
CA PRO A 137 18.35 -16.85 -7.91
C PRO A 137 16.83 -16.91 -8.12
N ALA A 138 16.43 -17.49 -9.24
CA ALA A 138 15.01 -17.66 -9.57
C ALA A 138 14.27 -18.42 -8.47
N ARG A 139 13.03 -18.00 -8.18
CA ARG A 139 12.13 -18.61 -7.18
C ARG A 139 12.51 -18.37 -5.71
N ALA A 140 13.55 -17.57 -5.43
CA ALA A 140 13.87 -17.18 -4.06
C ALA A 140 12.97 -16.05 -3.53
N GLY A 141 12.51 -15.17 -4.41
CA GLY A 141 11.83 -13.93 -4.06
C GLY A 141 10.54 -14.13 -3.29
N ARG A 142 9.76 -15.18 -3.62
CA ARG A 142 8.50 -15.45 -2.90
C ARG A 142 8.76 -15.77 -1.42
N LEU A 143 9.73 -16.63 -1.13
CA LEU A 143 10.06 -17.03 0.23
C LEU A 143 10.54 -15.84 1.06
N VAL A 144 11.41 -15.02 0.48
CA VAL A 144 11.95 -13.83 1.16
C VAL A 144 10.86 -12.77 1.33
N LEU A 145 9.98 -12.58 0.34
CA LEU A 145 8.83 -11.69 0.44
C LEU A 145 7.88 -12.12 1.56
N THR A 146 7.54 -13.41 1.68
CA THR A 146 6.67 -13.89 2.77
C THR A 146 7.30 -13.65 4.14
N LEU A 147 8.61 -13.90 4.29
CA LEU A 147 9.31 -13.61 5.54
C LEU A 147 9.30 -12.11 5.88
N ALA A 148 9.45 -11.26 4.86
CA ALA A 148 9.38 -9.81 5.03
C ALA A 148 7.96 -9.34 5.43
N LEU A 149 6.92 -9.94 4.83
CA LEU A 149 5.53 -9.65 5.15
C LEU A 149 5.15 -10.13 6.56
N ASP A 150 5.70 -11.26 7.03
CA ASP A 150 5.49 -11.71 8.41
C ASP A 150 6.08 -10.71 9.42
N ARG A 151 7.29 -10.22 9.18
CA ARG A 151 7.92 -9.17 10.00
C ARG A 151 7.11 -7.88 10.02
N LEU A 152 6.55 -7.53 8.87
CA LEU A 152 5.69 -6.37 8.72
C LEU A 152 4.36 -6.54 9.45
N ALA A 153 3.76 -7.73 9.38
CA ALA A 153 2.55 -8.07 10.11
C ALA A 153 2.77 -8.00 11.63
N ASP A 154 3.92 -8.47 12.11
CA ASP A 154 4.32 -8.34 13.51
C ASP A 154 4.48 -6.87 13.91
N HIS A 155 5.14 -6.05 13.07
CA HIS A 155 5.30 -4.61 13.30
C HIS A 155 3.94 -3.90 13.41
N TYR A 156 3.00 -4.22 12.51
CA TYR A 156 1.64 -3.67 12.55
C TYR A 156 0.73 -4.32 13.59
N ARG A 157 1.23 -5.32 14.33
CA ARG A 157 0.49 -6.07 15.36
C ARG A 157 -0.80 -6.69 14.81
N LEU A 158 -0.70 -7.27 13.61
CA LEU A 158 -1.82 -7.98 12.99
C LEU A 158 -2.02 -9.36 13.62
N PRO A 159 -3.28 -9.77 13.84
CA PRO A 159 -3.62 -11.08 14.42
C PRO A 159 -3.24 -12.24 13.50
#